data_AF-A0A0J7KTJ4-F1
#
_entry.id   AF-A0A0J7KTJ4-F1
#
_cell.length_a   1.000
_cell.length_b   1.000
_cell.length_c   1.000
_cell.angle_alpha   90.00
_cell.angle_beta   90.00
_cell.angle_gamma   90.00
#
_symmetry.space_group_name_H-M   'P 1'
#
loop_
_entity.id
_entity.type
_entity.pdbx_description
1 polymer ?
#
loop_
_entity_poly.entity_id
_entity_poly.type
_entity_poly.pdbx_seq_one_letter_code
_entity_poly.pdbx_strand_id
1 'polypeptide(L)'
;MGERYFAWDEITEGLILLGVAKAEDEDKRRKKQAIADHASKIYCPHAYLILSYQETLNDSEKIKFRKHYLRKVTPNEPDVIILQDIKDLVLFLLITPVSPQFIHFFHLPIVDRFLRALIIYFQHYVEIWEDLMQERAATMKKAPNPLARGHRSRYAEEMRALRCVLGREYADLILGCQSGPQYHHMMAGKKRAITQSQGEKDLRIFEALTSTAHRVVWIALQRKHYNLIGIVDIDVRDPKIAYLKNALLIEEEMLSQLGIRVGILGHNRSDYDIMLMPNEVEEPTVEPTEINSFDKKILETRKSVPMDKISDMNDKDGYKLSTVTQYKKYA
;
A
#
# COMPACT_ATOMS: atom_id res chain seq x y z
N MET A 1 -13.81 -38.26 4.64
CA MET A 1 -12.79 -37.36 4.10
C MET A 1 -11.67 -38.23 3.56
N GLY A 2 -11.55 -38.36 2.24
CA GLY A 2 -10.37 -38.97 1.62
C GLY A 2 -9.53 -37.83 1.05
N GLU A 3 -8.27 -37.71 1.49
CA GLU A 3 -7.36 -36.69 0.99
C GLU A 3 -7.08 -36.93 -0.49
N ARG A 4 -7.37 -35.92 -1.32
CA ARG A 4 -6.97 -35.89 -2.72
C ARG A 4 -5.60 -35.25 -2.79
N TYR A 5 -4.65 -35.90 -3.45
CA TYR A 5 -3.32 -35.34 -3.69
C TYR A 5 -2.95 -35.43 -5.16
N PHE A 6 -2.13 -34.49 -5.59
CA PHE A 6 -1.58 -34.46 -6.92
C PHE A 6 -0.29 -35.28 -6.94
N ALA A 7 -0.14 -36.12 -7.95
CA ALA A 7 1.07 -36.88 -8.21
C ALA A 7 1.64 -36.49 -9.57
N TRP A 8 2.96 -36.46 -9.67
CA TRP A 8 3.65 -36.23 -10.94
C TRP A 8 3.64 -37.52 -11.75
N ASP A 9 3.09 -37.49 -12.96
CA ASP A 9 3.11 -38.60 -13.89
C ASP A 9 4.29 -38.45 -14.86
N GLU A 10 5.20 -39.41 -14.79
CA GLU A 10 6.41 -39.42 -15.60
C GLU A 10 6.13 -39.74 -17.08
N ILE A 11 4.98 -40.33 -17.41
CA ILE A 11 4.64 -40.70 -18.78
C ILE A 11 4.11 -39.51 -19.57
N THR A 12 3.33 -38.65 -18.93
CA THR A 12 2.75 -37.45 -19.56
C THR A 12 3.54 -36.17 -19.26
N GLU A 13 4.60 -36.25 -18.45
CA GLU A 13 5.35 -35.11 -17.90
C GLU A 13 4.42 -34.04 -17.29
N GLY A 14 3.43 -34.48 -16.52
CA GLY A 14 2.39 -33.60 -15.98
C GLY A 14 1.86 -34.00 -14.60
N LEU A 15 1.23 -33.06 -13.90
CA LEU A 15 0.55 -33.31 -12.63
C LEU A 15 -0.83 -33.94 -12.87
N ILE A 16 -1.03 -35.15 -12.36
CA ILE A 16 -2.33 -35.83 -12.36
C ILE A 16 -2.94 -35.83 -10.95
N LEU A 17 -4.26 -35.63 -10.87
CA LEU A 17 -5.00 -35.73 -9.61
C LEU A 17 -5.54 -37.15 -9.45
N LEU A 18 -5.09 -37.88 -8.43
CA LEU A 18 -5.56 -39.22 -8.16
C LEU A 18 -6.62 -39.20 -7.05
N GLY A 19 -7.83 -39.66 -7.36
CA GLY A 19 -8.93 -39.81 -6.40
C GLY A 19 -10.12 -40.57 -6.99
N VAL A 20 -10.75 -41.42 -6.16
CA VAL A 20 -11.93 -42.20 -6.54
C VAL A 20 -13.15 -41.29 -6.67
N ALA A 21 -13.78 -41.30 -7.85
CA ALA A 21 -15.05 -40.64 -8.08
C ALA A 21 -16.19 -41.38 -7.37
N LYS A 22 -17.02 -40.64 -6.62
CA LYS A 22 -18.43 -40.99 -6.41
C LYS A 22 -19.28 -39.88 -6.99
N ALA A 23 -20.23 -40.29 -7.81
CA ALA A 23 -21.29 -39.47 -8.38
C ALA A 23 -22.34 -39.09 -7.30
N GLU A 24 -23.20 -38.14 -7.66
CA GLU A 24 -24.39 -37.61 -6.95
C GLU A 24 -24.08 -36.47 -5.95
N ASP A 25 -24.77 -35.33 -5.91
CA ASP A 25 -26.00 -34.90 -6.58
C ASP A 25 -26.03 -33.35 -6.56
N GLU A 26 -26.36 -32.72 -7.68
CA GLU A 26 -26.80 -31.32 -7.72
C GLU A 26 -28.27 -31.29 -7.31
N ASP A 27 -28.59 -30.68 -6.16
CA ASP A 27 -29.74 -29.77 -6.13
C ASP A 27 -29.84 -28.98 -4.81
N LYS A 28 -30.37 -27.76 -4.93
CA LYS A 28 -30.75 -26.80 -3.86
C LYS A 28 -29.65 -25.95 -3.25
N ARG A 29 -29.38 -24.80 -3.90
CA ARG A 29 -29.22 -23.51 -3.17
C ARG A 29 -29.42 -22.25 -4.02
N ARG A 30 -30.35 -22.27 -4.97
CA ARG A 30 -30.95 -21.03 -5.51
C ARG A 30 -32.16 -20.65 -4.65
N LYS A 31 -31.95 -19.79 -3.64
CA LYS A 31 -32.90 -18.78 -3.11
C LYS A 31 -32.44 -18.25 -1.75
N LYS A 32 -31.70 -17.14 -1.78
CA LYS A 32 -31.85 -15.97 -0.88
C LYS A 32 -30.75 -14.96 -1.24
N GLN A 33 -30.90 -14.31 -2.38
CA GLN A 33 -30.19 -13.08 -2.66
C GLN A 33 -31.08 -11.95 -2.15
N ALA A 34 -31.01 -11.73 -0.83
CA ALA A 34 -31.51 -10.52 -0.24
C ALA A 34 -30.46 -9.44 -0.50
N ILE A 35 -30.86 -8.44 -1.28
CA ILE A 35 -30.13 -7.18 -1.46
C ILE A 35 -30.00 -6.57 -0.06
N ALA A 36 -28.81 -6.68 0.51
CA ALA A 36 -28.45 -6.01 1.75
C ALA A 36 -27.49 -4.88 1.38
N ASP A 37 -27.88 -3.66 1.73
CA ASP A 37 -27.06 -2.45 1.66
C ASP A 37 -25.59 -2.75 1.94
N HIS A 38 -24.77 -2.70 0.89
CA HIS A 38 -23.32 -2.79 1.02
C HIS A 38 -22.77 -1.47 1.55
N ALA A 39 -23.01 -1.20 2.83
CA ALA A 39 -22.00 -0.52 3.62
C ALA A 39 -20.77 -1.43 3.61
N SER A 40 -19.75 -1.06 2.84
CA SER A 40 -18.53 -1.83 2.66
C SER A 40 -17.85 -2.06 4.01
N LYS A 41 -18.14 -3.20 4.65
CA LYS A 41 -17.43 -3.64 5.85
C LYS A 41 -15.96 -3.79 5.48
N ILE A 42 -15.10 -3.08 6.19
CA ILE A 42 -13.65 -3.16 6.01
C ILE A 42 -13.21 -4.56 6.44
N TYR A 43 -12.46 -5.26 5.59
CA TYR A 43 -11.92 -6.57 5.92
C TYR A 43 -10.76 -6.41 6.92
N CYS A 44 -10.95 -6.93 8.13
CA CYS A 44 -9.98 -6.85 9.24
C CYS A 44 -9.93 -8.18 10.04
N PRO A 45 -9.42 -9.27 9.45
CA PRO A 45 -9.37 -10.59 10.11
C PRO A 45 -8.49 -10.60 11.37
N HIS A 46 -7.54 -9.67 11.45
CA HIS A 46 -6.56 -9.55 12.53
C HIS A 46 -6.90 -8.45 13.56
N ALA A 47 -8.18 -8.08 13.70
CA ALA A 47 -8.60 -7.05 14.65
C ALA A 47 -8.19 -7.34 16.11
N TYR A 48 -7.99 -8.61 16.47
CA TYR A 48 -7.51 -9.03 17.79
C TYR A 48 -6.05 -8.65 18.08
N LEU A 49 -5.28 -8.23 17.05
CA LEU A 49 -3.90 -7.75 17.18
C LEU A 49 -3.80 -6.23 17.38
N ILE A 50 -4.95 -5.53 17.41
CA ILE A 50 -4.98 -4.07 17.62
C ILE A 50 -4.50 -3.75 19.03
N LEU A 51 -3.45 -2.94 19.12
CA LEU A 51 -2.91 -2.45 20.39
C LEU A 51 -3.64 -1.17 20.83
N SER A 52 -4.06 -1.16 22.09
CA SER A 52 -4.68 -0.02 22.76
C SER A 52 -3.66 0.69 23.64
N TYR A 53 -3.71 2.02 23.65
CA TYR A 53 -2.80 2.86 24.41
C TYR A 53 -3.57 3.83 25.30
N GLN A 54 -3.00 4.15 26.44
CA GLN A 54 -3.47 5.20 27.32
C GLN A 54 -3.00 6.55 26.77
N GLU A 55 -3.93 7.48 26.56
CA GLU A 55 -3.60 8.81 26.00
C GLU A 55 -3.03 9.76 27.07
N THR A 56 -3.55 9.67 28.30
CA THR A 56 -3.20 10.53 29.42
C THR A 56 -2.92 9.73 30.68
N LEU A 57 -1.86 10.12 31.41
CA LEU A 57 -1.49 9.52 32.69
C LEU A 57 -2.07 10.31 33.86
N ASN A 58 -2.59 9.61 34.85
CA ASN A 58 -2.91 10.22 36.15
C ASN A 58 -1.62 10.50 36.95
N ASP A 59 -1.71 11.28 38.03
CA ASP A 59 -0.52 11.71 38.77
C ASP A 59 0.19 10.54 39.47
N SER A 60 -0.55 9.51 39.88
CA SER A 60 0.02 8.29 40.44
C SER A 60 0.87 7.52 39.41
N GLU A 61 0.38 7.39 38.19
CA GLU A 61 1.09 6.77 37.07
C GLU A 61 2.32 7.57 36.66
N LYS A 62 2.24 8.91 36.65
CA LYS A 62 3.41 9.76 36.42
C LYS A 62 4.49 9.53 37.48
N ILE A 63 4.10 9.43 38.75
CA ILE A 63 5.04 9.12 39.84
C ILE A 63 5.64 7.72 39.65
N LYS A 64 4.82 6.72 39.29
CA LYS A 64 5.26 5.36 39.01
C LYS A 64 6.27 5.30 37.86
N PHE A 65 6.00 6.01 36.77
CA PHE A 65 6.88 6.12 35.61
C PHE A 65 8.22 6.75 36.00
N ARG A 66 8.18 7.92 36.65
CA ARG A 66 9.39 8.63 37.12
C ARG A 66 10.26 7.79 38.04
N LYS A 67 9.64 6.95 38.89
CA LYS A 67 10.37 6.14 39.87
C LYS A 67 11.04 4.91 39.25
N HIS A 68 10.40 4.25 38.29
CA HIS A 68 10.82 2.92 37.82
C HIS A 68 11.26 2.84 36.36
N TYR A 69 10.80 3.76 35.50
CA TYR A 69 10.99 3.68 34.05
C TYR A 69 11.77 4.86 33.47
N LEU A 70 11.70 6.04 34.11
CA LEU A 70 12.49 7.18 33.67
C LEU A 70 13.99 6.90 33.88
N ARG A 71 14.77 6.99 32.78
CA ARG A 71 16.23 6.87 32.82
C ARG A 71 16.82 7.89 33.79
N LYS A 72 17.72 7.41 34.65
CA LYS A 72 18.47 8.26 35.58
C LYS A 72 19.78 8.67 34.90
N VAL A 73 19.90 9.95 34.57
CA VAL A 73 21.09 10.50 33.89
C VAL A 73 22.14 10.80 34.94
N THR A 74 23.37 10.32 34.72
CA THR A 74 24.50 10.65 35.59
C THR A 74 25.03 12.06 35.26
N PRO A 75 25.67 12.77 36.19
CA PRO A 75 26.17 14.14 35.94
C PRO A 75 27.15 14.27 34.76
N ASN A 76 27.77 13.16 34.33
CA ASN A 76 28.74 13.12 33.23
C ASN A 76 28.12 12.76 31.88
N GLU A 77 26.83 12.44 31.83
CA GLU A 77 26.12 12.08 30.60
C GLU A 77 25.26 13.25 30.11
N PRO A 78 25.11 13.43 28.78
CA PRO A 78 24.23 14.45 28.25
C PRO A 78 22.78 14.14 28.62
N ASP A 79 22.11 15.12 29.24
CA ASP A 79 20.67 15.07 29.55
C ASP A 79 19.85 15.40 28.30
N VAL A 80 19.87 14.47 27.35
CA VAL A 80 19.13 14.54 26.08
C VAL A 80 18.18 13.36 25.96
N ILE A 81 17.03 13.60 25.35
CA ILE A 81 16.05 12.55 25.06
C ILE A 81 16.64 11.63 23.99
N ILE A 82 16.72 10.33 24.31
CA ILE A 82 17.15 9.29 23.37
C ILE A 82 15.95 8.43 22.94
N LEU A 83 16.12 7.66 21.87
CA LEU A 83 15.08 6.75 21.37
C LEU A 83 14.59 5.78 22.45
N GLN A 84 15.48 5.33 23.34
CA GLN A 84 15.12 4.44 24.44
C GLN A 84 14.08 5.09 25.38
N ASP A 85 14.23 6.38 25.69
CA ASP A 85 13.27 7.10 26.55
C ASP A 85 11.86 7.11 25.93
N ILE A 86 11.77 7.20 24.60
CA ILE A 86 10.51 7.14 23.85
C ILE A 86 9.93 5.72 23.87
N LYS A 87 10.76 4.70 23.67
CA LYS A 87 10.35 3.29 23.68
C LYS A 87 9.79 2.90 25.05
N ASP A 88 10.46 3.29 26.13
CA ASP A 88 10.01 3.03 27.49
C ASP A 88 8.66 3.70 27.78
N LEU A 89 8.48 4.95 27.32
CA LEU A 89 7.20 5.65 27.44
C LEU A 89 6.10 4.96 26.64
N VAL A 90 6.35 4.56 25.39
CA VAL A 90 5.35 3.88 24.55
C VAL A 90 4.92 2.55 25.18
N LEU A 91 5.88 1.75 25.67
CA LEU A 91 5.58 0.48 26.35
C LEU A 91 4.84 0.70 27.67
N PHE A 92 5.11 1.78 28.39
CA PHE A 92 4.38 2.12 29.60
C PHE A 92 2.92 2.54 29.34
N LEU A 93 2.67 3.24 28.22
CA LEU A 93 1.33 3.67 27.81
C LEU A 93 0.50 2.53 27.22
N LEU A 94 1.10 1.38 26.91
CA LEU A 94 0.43 0.26 26.27
C LEU A 94 -0.51 -0.46 27.25
N ILE A 95 -1.80 -0.53 26.90
CA ILE A 95 -2.84 -1.22 27.68
C ILE A 95 -2.92 -2.69 27.26
N THR A 96 -2.86 -2.96 25.95
CA THR A 96 -2.93 -4.32 25.42
C THR A 96 -1.64 -5.08 25.73
N PRO A 97 -1.69 -6.26 26.39
CA PRO A 97 -0.48 -7.00 26.69
C PRO A 97 0.22 -7.46 25.41
N VAL A 98 1.53 -7.26 25.35
CA VAL A 98 2.40 -7.79 24.28
C VAL A 98 3.30 -8.89 24.81
N SER A 99 3.76 -9.76 23.91
CA SER A 99 4.60 -10.89 24.31
C SER A 99 5.97 -10.41 24.82
N PRO A 100 6.59 -11.10 25.80
CA PRO A 100 7.96 -10.83 26.21
C PRO A 100 8.96 -10.93 25.05
N GLN A 101 8.66 -11.80 24.07
CA GLN A 101 9.44 -11.93 22.83
C GLN A 101 9.43 -10.62 22.03
N PHE A 102 8.27 -10.00 21.87
CA PHE A 102 8.15 -8.69 21.22
C PHE A 102 8.92 -7.62 21.99
N ILE A 103 8.83 -7.60 23.32
CA ILE A 103 9.56 -6.62 24.14
C ILE A 103 11.07 -6.75 23.91
N HIS A 104 11.63 -7.96 23.91
CA HIS A 104 13.05 -8.14 23.63
C HIS A 104 13.40 -7.76 22.19
N PHE A 105 12.62 -8.22 21.21
CA PHE A 105 12.80 -7.84 19.80
C PHE A 105 12.83 -6.32 19.62
N PHE A 106 11.89 -5.62 20.24
CA PHE A 106 11.76 -4.17 20.16
C PHE A 106 12.99 -3.44 20.71
N HIS A 107 13.70 -4.04 21.67
CA HIS A 107 14.94 -3.51 22.25
C HIS A 107 16.21 -3.81 21.43
N LEU A 108 16.10 -4.49 20.30
CA LEU A 108 17.27 -4.78 19.48
C LEU A 108 17.78 -3.54 18.73
N PRO A 109 19.11 -3.40 18.54
CA PRO A 109 19.69 -2.29 17.78
C PRO A 109 19.18 -2.19 16.34
N ILE A 110 18.81 -3.32 15.73
CA ILE A 110 18.23 -3.36 14.38
C ILE A 110 16.88 -2.64 14.32
N VAL A 111 16.04 -2.80 15.35
CA VAL A 111 14.78 -2.08 15.50
C VAL A 111 15.05 -0.60 15.74
N ASP A 112 16.09 -0.24 16.50
CA ASP A 112 16.45 1.16 16.71
C ASP A 112 16.86 1.86 15.41
N ARG A 113 17.59 1.18 14.52
CA ARG A 113 17.94 1.72 13.19
C ARG A 113 16.69 1.95 12.34
N PHE A 114 15.79 0.96 12.31
CA PHE A 114 14.51 1.07 11.62
C PHE A 114 13.66 2.22 12.16
N LEU A 115 13.50 2.34 13.49
CA LEU A 115 12.72 3.41 14.11
C LEU A 115 13.32 4.79 13.84
N ARG A 116 14.66 4.93 13.86
CA ARG A 116 15.31 6.20 13.48
C ARG A 116 15.05 6.55 12.01
N ALA A 117 15.19 5.60 11.09
CA ALA A 117 14.87 5.82 9.68
C ALA A 117 13.40 6.19 9.48
N LEU A 118 12.50 5.56 10.22
CA LEU A 118 11.07 5.83 10.20
C LEU A 118 10.72 7.24 10.72
N ILE A 119 11.35 7.67 11.83
CA ILE A 119 11.20 9.03 12.36
C ILE A 119 11.66 10.07 11.34
N ILE A 120 12.83 9.88 10.72
CA ILE A 120 13.36 10.79 9.70
C ILE A 120 12.43 10.86 8.48
N TYR A 121 11.95 9.70 8.02
CA TYR A 121 10.99 9.62 6.91
C TYR A 121 9.73 10.45 7.20
N PHE A 122 9.12 10.26 8.37
CA PHE A 122 7.89 10.96 8.73
C PHE A 122 8.11 12.42 9.08
N GLN A 123 9.26 12.79 9.63
CA GLN A 123 9.63 14.19 9.84
C GLN A 123 9.61 14.93 8.50
N HIS A 124 10.34 14.43 7.50
CA HIS A 124 10.40 15.05 6.17
C HIS A 124 9.03 15.03 5.46
N TYR A 125 8.28 13.93 5.61
CA TYR A 125 6.92 13.82 5.06
C TYR A 125 5.97 14.90 5.62
N VAL A 126 6.00 15.13 6.94
CA VAL A 126 5.18 16.13 7.60
C VAL A 126 5.59 17.55 7.17
N GLU A 127 6.90 17.83 7.11
CA GLU A 127 7.42 19.12 6.64
C GLU A 127 6.93 19.41 5.20
N ILE A 128 7.06 18.45 4.28
CA ILE A 128 6.52 18.57 2.91
C ILE A 128 5.00 18.77 2.91
N TRP A 129 4.28 18.02 3.74
CA TRP A 129 2.83 18.12 3.82
C TRP A 129 2.38 19.52 4.28
N GLU A 130 3.02 20.07 5.31
CA GLU A 130 2.76 21.42 5.81
C GLU A 130 3.01 22.47 4.72
N ASP A 131 4.14 22.39 4.02
CA ASP A 131 4.47 23.28 2.89
C ASP A 131 3.40 23.23 1.80
N LEU A 132 2.99 22.02 1.39
CA LEU A 132 1.99 21.82 0.34
C LEU A 132 0.59 22.30 0.79
N MET A 133 0.24 22.15 2.07
CA MET A 133 -1.02 22.66 2.60
C MET A 133 -1.05 24.19 2.64
N GLN A 134 0.05 24.83 3.03
CA GLN A 134 0.18 26.28 2.97
C GLN A 134 0.11 26.80 1.53
N GLU A 135 0.80 26.15 0.59
CA GLU A 135 0.75 26.49 -0.83
C GLU A 135 -0.70 26.38 -1.36
N ARG A 136 -1.39 25.28 -1.05
CA ARG A 136 -2.79 25.08 -1.42
C ARG A 136 -3.67 26.20 -0.89
N ALA A 137 -3.56 26.55 0.39
CA ALA A 137 -4.34 27.64 0.98
C ALA A 137 -4.06 28.99 0.30
N ALA A 138 -2.81 29.28 -0.04
CA ALA A 138 -2.41 30.51 -0.73
C ALA A 138 -2.87 30.57 -2.21
N THR A 139 -2.93 29.42 -2.88
CA THR A 139 -3.34 29.32 -4.30
C THR A 139 -4.84 29.09 -4.50
N MET A 140 -5.63 28.79 -3.46
CA MET A 140 -7.10 28.73 -3.58
C MET A 140 -7.73 30.01 -4.15
N LYS A 141 -7.03 31.15 -4.11
CA LYS A 141 -7.47 32.44 -4.65
C LYS A 141 -6.82 32.81 -6.01
N LYS A 142 -5.97 31.95 -6.60
CA LYS A 142 -5.19 32.25 -7.81
C LYS A 142 -5.29 31.14 -8.85
N ALA A 143 -5.19 31.49 -10.14
CA ALA A 143 -5.12 30.50 -11.21
C ALA A 143 -3.84 29.64 -11.08
N PRO A 144 -3.91 28.31 -11.30
CA PRO A 144 -2.75 27.43 -11.16
C PRO A 144 -1.64 27.78 -12.16
N ASN A 145 -0.38 27.91 -11.69
CA ASN A 145 0.78 28.04 -12.58
C ASN A 145 1.42 26.66 -12.83
N PRO A 146 1.34 26.09 -14.04
CA PRO A 146 1.91 24.77 -14.35
C PRO A 146 3.44 24.73 -14.32
N LEU A 147 4.14 25.87 -14.40
CA LEU A 147 5.61 25.95 -14.40
C LEU A 147 6.23 25.98 -12.99
N ALA A 148 5.42 26.19 -11.94
CA ALA A 148 5.88 26.25 -10.56
C ALA A 148 6.10 24.86 -9.91
N ARG A 149 6.23 23.77 -10.67
CA ARG A 149 6.27 22.39 -10.12
C ARG A 149 7.66 21.83 -9.82
N GLY A 150 8.72 22.60 -10.02
CA GLY A 150 10.11 22.14 -9.85
C GLY A 150 10.41 21.60 -8.44
N HIS A 151 9.94 22.28 -7.38
CA HIS A 151 10.13 21.83 -6.00
C HIS A 151 9.37 20.53 -5.69
N ARG A 152 8.20 20.31 -6.32
CA ARG A 152 7.43 19.07 -6.16
C ARG A 152 8.18 17.84 -6.71
N SER A 153 8.91 18.01 -7.81
CA SER A 153 9.78 16.95 -8.32
C SER A 153 10.92 16.66 -7.34
N ARG A 154 11.48 17.69 -6.70
CA ARG A 154 12.52 17.53 -5.67
C ARG A 154 11.99 16.79 -4.44
N TYR A 155 10.82 17.20 -3.92
CA TYR A 155 10.15 16.49 -2.82
C TYR A 155 9.89 15.02 -3.17
N ALA A 156 9.46 14.73 -4.41
CA ALA A 156 9.23 13.36 -4.84
C ALA A 156 10.51 12.51 -4.81
N GLU A 157 11.64 13.06 -5.25
CA GLU A 157 12.94 12.39 -5.26
C GLU A 157 13.51 12.20 -3.85
N GLU A 158 13.44 13.23 -3.00
CA GLU A 158 13.84 13.14 -1.59
C GLU A 158 13.01 12.06 -0.86
N MET A 159 11.69 12.06 -1.05
CA MET A 159 10.81 11.04 -0.48
C MET A 159 11.10 9.65 -1.04
N ARG A 160 11.50 9.53 -2.31
CA ARG A 160 11.94 8.25 -2.89
C ARG A 160 13.19 7.73 -2.19
N ALA A 161 14.20 8.58 -2.01
CA ALA A 161 15.43 8.20 -1.32
C ALA A 161 15.16 7.75 0.12
N LEU A 162 14.30 8.47 0.85
CA LEU A 162 13.90 8.11 2.21
C LEU A 162 13.11 6.79 2.27
N ARG A 163 12.22 6.52 1.30
CA ARG A 163 11.55 5.20 1.20
C ARG A 163 12.54 4.07 0.95
N CYS A 164 13.57 4.28 0.14
CA CYS A 164 14.61 3.28 -0.09
C CYS A 164 15.42 3.01 1.18
N VAL A 165 15.79 4.05 1.94
CA VAL A 165 16.47 3.91 3.23
C VAL A 165 15.60 3.16 4.22
N LEU A 166 14.35 3.58 4.41
CA LEU A 166 13.41 2.91 5.31
C LEU A 166 13.15 1.46 4.90
N GLY A 167 12.93 1.22 3.60
CA GLY A 167 12.72 -0.11 3.04
C GLY A 167 13.91 -1.04 3.25
N ARG A 168 15.15 -0.52 3.19
CA ARG A 168 16.35 -1.30 3.52
C ARG A 168 16.39 -1.68 5.00
N GLU A 169 16.14 -0.74 5.92
CA GLU A 169 16.13 -1.06 7.36
C GLU A 169 14.99 -2.05 7.70
N TYR A 170 13.85 -1.95 7.01
CA TYR A 170 12.74 -2.89 7.15
C TYR A 170 13.05 -4.28 6.57
N ALA A 171 13.73 -4.35 5.42
CA ALA A 171 14.19 -5.62 4.85
C ALA A 171 15.18 -6.32 5.79
N ASP A 172 16.09 -5.56 6.41
CA ASP A 172 17.01 -6.06 7.43
C ASP A 172 16.26 -6.69 8.62
N LEU A 173 15.13 -6.10 9.05
CA LEU A 173 14.26 -6.69 10.06
C LEU A 173 13.64 -8.02 9.60
N ILE A 174 13.03 -8.04 8.40
CA ILE A 174 12.36 -9.24 7.86
C ILE A 174 13.35 -10.39 7.67
N LEU A 175 14.53 -10.10 7.13
CA LEU A 175 15.57 -11.10 6.90
C LEU A 175 16.22 -11.60 8.19
N GLY A 176 15.88 -11.00 9.34
CA GLY A 176 16.46 -11.36 10.63
C GLY A 176 17.96 -11.13 10.66
N CYS A 177 18.46 -10.10 9.98
CA CYS A 177 19.89 -9.76 9.97
C CYS A 177 20.40 -9.51 11.42
N GLN A 178 21.70 -9.73 11.65
CA GLN A 178 22.37 -9.52 12.95
C GLN A 178 21.83 -10.40 14.10
N SER A 179 21.36 -9.81 15.20
CA SER A 179 20.80 -10.51 16.38
C SER A 179 19.31 -10.84 16.24
N GLY A 180 18.71 -10.58 15.08
CA GLY A 180 17.34 -10.91 14.72
C GLY A 180 16.98 -12.38 14.41
N PRO A 181 17.91 -13.35 14.19
CA PRO A 181 17.54 -14.72 13.77
C PRO A 181 16.69 -15.51 14.78
N GLN A 182 16.65 -15.09 16.05
CA GLN A 182 15.79 -15.70 17.07
C GLN A 182 14.32 -15.24 16.98
N TYR A 183 14.08 -14.09 16.33
CA TYR A 183 12.76 -13.51 16.11
C TYR A 183 12.17 -13.86 14.75
N HIS A 184 13.00 -14.31 13.79
CA HIS A 184 12.58 -14.70 12.44
C HIS A 184 13.15 -16.08 12.05
N HIS A 185 12.32 -16.94 11.47
CA HIS A 185 12.72 -18.30 11.10
C HIS A 185 13.46 -18.42 9.77
N MET A 186 13.84 -17.31 9.12
CA MET A 186 14.75 -17.31 7.95
C MET A 186 16.18 -17.65 8.38
N MET A 187 16.39 -18.83 8.97
CA MET A 187 17.72 -19.30 9.28
C MET A 187 18.41 -19.73 7.99
N ALA A 188 19.42 -18.98 7.57
CA ALA A 188 20.47 -19.44 6.65
C ALA A 188 21.39 -20.48 7.37
N GLY A 189 20.79 -21.52 7.93
CA GLY A 189 21.46 -22.61 8.62
C GLY A 189 21.22 -23.93 7.88
N LYS A 190 22.29 -24.68 7.62
CA LYS A 190 22.39 -25.89 6.77
C LYS A 190 21.41 -27.06 7.02
N LYS A 191 20.41 -26.94 7.90
CA LYS A 191 19.43 -28.01 8.19
C LYS A 191 18.06 -27.44 8.54
N ARG A 192 17.36 -26.90 7.55
CA ARG A 192 15.89 -26.89 7.48
C ARG A 192 15.50 -26.59 6.04
N ALA A 193 14.85 -27.56 5.41
CA ALA A 193 14.25 -27.41 4.11
C ALA A 193 13.10 -26.39 4.21
N ILE A 194 13.03 -25.51 3.22
CA ILE A 194 11.89 -24.65 2.89
C ILE A 194 11.68 -23.46 3.85
N THR A 195 11.83 -22.28 3.26
CA THR A 195 11.51 -20.94 3.75
C THR A 195 10.01 -20.79 4.06
N GLN A 196 9.54 -21.36 5.16
CA GLN A 196 8.20 -21.08 5.68
C GLN A 196 8.29 -20.10 6.85
N SER A 197 7.72 -18.91 6.67
CA SER A 197 7.40 -18.01 7.76
C SER A 197 6.47 -18.73 8.74
N GLN A 198 6.67 -18.50 10.03
CA GLN A 198 5.67 -18.95 11.02
C GLN A 198 4.62 -17.85 11.03
N GLY A 199 3.68 -17.90 10.06
CA GLY A 199 2.77 -16.80 9.73
C GLY A 199 2.18 -16.11 10.96
N GLU A 200 1.64 -16.88 11.91
CA GLU A 200 1.04 -16.35 13.14
C GLU A 200 2.05 -15.73 14.13
N LYS A 201 3.26 -16.29 14.25
CA LYS A 201 4.31 -15.73 15.11
C LYS A 201 4.83 -14.41 14.53
N ASP A 202 5.15 -14.43 13.24
CA ASP A 202 5.68 -13.27 12.53
C ASP A 202 4.62 -12.16 12.49
N LEU A 203 3.36 -12.50 12.21
CA LEU A 203 2.23 -11.58 12.25
C LEU A 203 2.12 -10.87 13.61
N ARG A 204 2.14 -11.61 14.72
CA ARG A 204 2.08 -11.01 16.06
C ARG A 204 3.23 -10.04 16.36
N ILE A 205 4.43 -10.34 15.89
CA ILE A 205 5.60 -9.47 16.10
C ILE A 205 5.49 -8.20 15.23
N PHE A 206 5.13 -8.35 13.95
CA PHE A 206 5.15 -7.25 13.00
C PHE A 206 3.90 -6.36 13.06
N GLU A 207 2.73 -6.89 13.41
CA GLU A 207 1.55 -6.07 13.70
C GLU A 207 1.78 -5.23 14.96
N ALA A 208 2.33 -5.84 16.01
CA ALA A 208 2.74 -5.11 17.20
C ALA A 208 3.81 -4.05 16.86
N LEU A 209 4.82 -4.40 16.06
CA LEU A 209 5.86 -3.46 15.63
C LEU A 209 5.25 -2.28 14.90
N THR A 210 4.35 -2.52 13.94
CA THR A 210 3.72 -1.47 13.14
C THR A 210 2.93 -0.50 14.02
N SER A 211 2.11 -1.03 14.93
CA SER A 211 1.33 -0.22 15.86
C SER A 211 2.21 0.56 16.86
N THR A 212 3.21 -0.10 17.46
CA THR A 212 4.14 0.53 18.40
C THR A 212 5.02 1.56 17.71
N ALA A 213 5.48 1.30 16.49
CA ALA A 213 6.29 2.23 15.70
C ALA A 213 5.52 3.51 15.35
N HIS A 214 4.22 3.41 15.04
CA HIS A 214 3.36 4.59 14.86
C HIS A 214 3.37 5.48 16.11
N ARG A 215 3.24 4.90 17.31
CA ARG A 215 3.30 5.63 18.58
C ARG A 215 4.68 6.24 18.86
N VAL A 216 5.76 5.50 18.56
CA VAL A 216 7.14 6.02 18.67
C VAL A 216 7.32 7.26 17.80
N VAL A 217 6.95 7.18 16.52
CA VAL A 217 7.08 8.31 15.58
C VAL A 217 6.23 9.48 16.04
N TRP A 218 4.99 9.24 16.42
CA TRP A 218 4.10 10.31 16.90
C TRP A 218 4.67 11.05 18.11
N ILE A 219 5.20 10.32 19.10
CA ILE A 219 5.84 10.94 20.28
C ILE A 219 7.12 11.67 19.88
N ALA A 220 7.96 11.08 19.03
CA ALA A 220 9.19 11.69 18.54
C ALA A 220 8.90 13.01 17.79
N LEU A 221 7.80 13.07 17.04
CA LEU A 221 7.32 14.26 16.33
C LEU A 221 6.39 15.13 17.20
N GLN A 222 6.66 15.19 18.50
CA GLN A 222 6.01 16.11 19.45
C GLN A 222 4.49 15.92 19.58
N ARG A 223 3.99 14.71 19.37
CA ARG A 223 2.56 14.37 19.41
C ARG A 223 1.69 15.14 18.41
N LYS A 224 2.26 15.63 17.32
CA LYS A 224 1.53 16.29 16.22
C LYS A 224 1.16 15.27 15.14
N HIS A 225 0.16 15.60 14.32
CA HIS A 225 -0.15 14.88 13.08
C HIS A 225 -0.43 13.36 13.24
N TYR A 226 -1.04 12.94 14.35
CA TYR A 226 -1.29 11.53 14.67
C TYR A 226 -1.97 10.76 13.52
N ASN A 227 -3.03 11.35 12.97
CA ASN A 227 -3.84 10.76 11.90
C ASN A 227 -3.13 10.73 10.55
N LEU A 228 -2.17 11.64 10.32
CA LEU A 228 -1.39 11.71 9.09
C LEU A 228 -0.25 10.68 9.08
N ILE A 229 0.30 10.35 10.26
CA ILE A 229 1.37 9.36 10.43
C ILE A 229 0.79 7.94 10.47
N GLY A 230 -0.43 7.77 10.97
CA GLY A 230 -1.09 6.48 11.15
C GLY A 230 -1.88 5.99 9.93
N ILE A 231 -2.03 4.67 9.83
CA ILE A 231 -2.86 4.00 8.81
C ILE A 231 -4.37 4.13 9.12
N VAL A 232 -4.73 4.62 10.31
CA VAL A 232 -6.09 4.45 10.86
C VAL A 232 -7.11 5.43 10.26
N ASP A 233 -6.70 6.61 9.81
CA ASP A 233 -7.63 7.69 9.43
C ASP A 233 -7.39 8.25 8.02
N ILE A 234 -6.96 7.43 7.06
CA ILE A 234 -7.37 7.74 5.68
C ILE A 234 -8.88 7.58 5.69
N ASP A 235 -9.64 8.66 5.50
CA ASP A 235 -11.10 8.67 5.64
C ASP A 235 -11.73 7.48 4.88
N VAL A 236 -11.98 6.37 5.57
CA VAL A 236 -12.47 5.11 4.98
C VAL A 236 -13.94 5.26 4.57
N ARG A 237 -14.50 6.47 4.74
CA ARG A 237 -15.76 6.88 4.12
C ARG A 237 -15.65 7.03 2.62
N ASP A 238 -14.46 7.23 2.04
CA ASP A 238 -14.29 7.17 0.60
C ASP A 238 -14.40 5.70 0.13
N PRO A 239 -15.47 5.32 -0.61
CA PRO A 239 -15.68 3.96 -1.06
C PRO A 239 -14.52 3.43 -1.90
N LYS A 240 -13.77 4.31 -2.59
CA LYS A 240 -12.60 3.94 -3.39
C LYS A 240 -11.43 3.53 -2.52
N ILE A 241 -11.21 4.21 -1.39
CA ILE A 241 -10.14 3.89 -0.46
C ILE A 241 -10.47 2.59 0.27
N ALA A 242 -11.72 2.42 0.70
CA ALA A 242 -12.20 1.17 1.27
C ALA A 242 -12.04 0.00 0.29
N TYR A 243 -12.41 0.21 -0.97
CA TYR A 243 -12.23 -0.77 -2.05
C TYR A 243 -10.76 -1.14 -2.23
N LEU A 244 -9.86 -0.16 -2.37
CA LEU A 244 -8.43 -0.42 -2.57
C LEU A 244 -7.80 -1.14 -1.36
N LYS A 245 -8.17 -0.73 -0.15
CA LYS A 245 -7.71 -1.37 1.08
C LYS A 245 -8.14 -2.83 1.13
N ASN A 246 -9.42 -3.10 0.87
CA ASN A 246 -9.92 -4.47 0.84
C ASN A 246 -9.29 -5.26 -0.31
N ALA A 247 -9.13 -4.68 -1.51
CA ALA A 247 -8.54 -5.36 -2.66
C ALA A 247 -7.08 -5.78 -2.45
N LEU A 248 -6.33 -5.05 -1.62
CA LEU A 248 -4.94 -5.35 -1.32
C LEU A 248 -4.75 -6.31 -0.13
N LEU A 249 -5.69 -6.32 0.84
CA LEU A 249 -5.52 -7.03 2.11
C LEU A 249 -6.33 -8.32 2.21
N ILE A 250 -7.28 -8.53 1.32
CA ILE A 250 -8.18 -9.68 1.38
C ILE A 250 -7.53 -10.92 0.74
N GLU A 251 -7.84 -12.09 1.31
CA GLU A 251 -7.58 -13.37 0.66
C GLU A 251 -8.33 -13.45 -0.68
N GLU A 252 -7.66 -13.93 -1.73
CA GLU A 252 -8.20 -13.93 -3.09
C GLU A 252 -9.54 -14.67 -3.20
N GLU A 253 -9.71 -15.75 -2.45
CA GLU A 253 -10.95 -16.55 -2.38
C GLU A 253 -12.17 -15.74 -1.92
N MET A 254 -11.92 -14.70 -1.12
CA MET A 254 -12.95 -13.86 -0.52
C MET A 254 -13.27 -12.63 -1.39
N LEU A 255 -12.52 -12.36 -2.47
CA LEU A 255 -12.70 -11.20 -3.35
C LEU A 255 -14.14 -11.10 -3.89
N SER A 256 -14.67 -12.24 -4.35
CA SER A 256 -16.02 -12.35 -4.89
C SER A 256 -17.09 -11.99 -3.85
N GLN A 257 -16.89 -12.37 -2.60
CA GLN A 257 -17.83 -12.12 -1.50
C GLN A 257 -17.89 -10.65 -1.09
N LEU A 258 -16.80 -9.89 -1.30
CA LEU A 258 -16.76 -8.44 -1.07
C LEU A 258 -17.06 -7.62 -2.33
N GLY A 259 -17.43 -8.26 -3.45
CA GLY A 259 -17.70 -7.57 -4.71
C GLY A 259 -16.47 -6.89 -5.32
N ILE A 260 -15.27 -7.35 -4.97
CA ILE A 260 -14.00 -6.79 -5.44
C ILE A 260 -13.50 -7.62 -6.61
N ARG A 261 -13.06 -6.92 -7.67
CA ARG A 261 -12.59 -7.54 -8.92
C ARG A 261 -11.30 -6.88 -9.36
N VAL A 262 -10.22 -7.64 -9.48
CA VAL A 262 -8.89 -7.16 -9.91
C VAL A 262 -8.46 -7.99 -11.12
N GLY A 263 -8.64 -7.44 -12.33
CA GLY A 263 -8.54 -8.25 -13.55
C GLY A 263 -9.63 -9.34 -13.55
N ILE A 264 -9.24 -10.60 -13.75
CA ILE A 264 -10.14 -11.77 -13.63
C ILE A 264 -10.32 -12.26 -12.18
N LEU A 265 -9.49 -11.78 -11.24
CA LEU A 265 -9.56 -12.20 -9.83
C LEU A 265 -10.85 -11.68 -9.20
N GLY A 266 -11.55 -12.54 -8.45
CA GLY A 266 -12.86 -12.26 -7.87
C GLY A 266 -14.05 -12.47 -8.81
N HIS A 267 -13.81 -12.82 -10.09
CA HIS A 267 -14.88 -13.27 -10.99
C HIS A 267 -15.26 -14.74 -10.71
N ASN A 268 -16.42 -15.17 -11.21
CA ASN A 268 -16.80 -16.57 -11.10
C ASN A 268 -15.96 -17.40 -12.08
N ARG A 269 -15.40 -18.51 -11.60
CA ARG A 269 -14.64 -19.44 -12.45
C ARG A 269 -15.48 -19.99 -13.60
N SER A 270 -16.80 -20.08 -13.44
CA SER A 270 -17.72 -20.51 -14.51
C SER A 270 -17.73 -19.58 -15.72
N ASP A 271 -17.27 -18.35 -15.58
CA ASP A 271 -17.27 -17.35 -16.66
C ASP A 271 -16.06 -17.54 -17.59
N TYR A 272 -15.18 -18.49 -17.26
CA TYR A 272 -13.95 -18.76 -17.96
C TYR A 272 -13.82 -20.25 -18.29
N ASP A 273 -13.05 -20.54 -19.33
CA ASP A 273 -12.62 -21.90 -19.64
C ASP A 273 -11.50 -22.35 -18.68
N ILE A 274 -11.02 -23.58 -18.88
CA ILE A 274 -9.93 -24.16 -18.09
C ILE A 274 -8.61 -23.38 -18.23
N MET A 275 -8.44 -22.60 -19.30
CA MET A 275 -7.29 -21.75 -19.58
C MET A 275 -7.50 -20.30 -19.11
N LEU A 276 -8.59 -20.03 -18.37
CA LEU A 276 -8.99 -18.71 -17.88
C LEU A 276 -9.28 -17.69 -19.00
N MET A 277 -9.68 -18.18 -20.18
CA MET A 277 -10.22 -17.35 -21.26
C MET A 277 -11.73 -17.14 -21.04
N PRO A 278 -12.27 -15.93 -21.28
CA PRO A 278 -13.70 -15.69 -21.13
C PRO A 278 -14.49 -16.68 -22.01
N ASN A 279 -15.48 -17.33 -21.43
CA ASN A 279 -16.41 -18.14 -22.22
C ASN A 279 -17.11 -17.20 -23.21
N GLU A 280 -17.21 -17.62 -24.48
CA GLU A 280 -17.94 -16.86 -25.49
C GLU A 280 -19.38 -16.72 -25.00
N VAL A 281 -19.78 -15.50 -24.66
CA VAL A 281 -21.18 -15.20 -24.37
C VAL A 281 -21.89 -15.36 -25.71
N GLU A 282 -22.69 -16.42 -25.86
CA GLU A 282 -23.70 -16.44 -26.91
C GLU A 282 -24.55 -15.18 -26.71
N GLU A 283 -24.34 -14.17 -27.57
CA GLU A 283 -25.20 -12.99 -27.56
C GLU A 283 -26.64 -13.49 -27.66
N PRO A 284 -27.56 -13.03 -26.79
CA PRO A 284 -28.96 -13.34 -26.99
C PRO A 284 -29.31 -12.84 -28.40
N THR A 285 -29.76 -13.76 -29.27
CA THR A 285 -30.26 -13.44 -30.59
C THR A 285 -31.36 -12.38 -30.46
N VAL A 286 -31.00 -11.12 -30.67
CA VAL A 286 -31.96 -10.02 -30.73
C VAL A 286 -32.59 -10.08 -32.12
N GLU A 287 -33.86 -10.49 -32.18
CA GLU A 287 -34.70 -10.27 -33.36
C GLU A 287 -34.72 -8.76 -33.71
N PRO A 288 -34.66 -8.39 -35.00
CA PRO A 288 -34.43 -7.01 -35.40
C PRO A 288 -35.69 -6.17 -35.20
N THR A 289 -35.77 -5.44 -34.08
CA THR A 289 -36.77 -4.37 -33.91
C THR A 289 -36.16 -3.02 -34.31
N GLU A 290 -36.73 -2.47 -35.38
CA GLU A 290 -36.60 -1.14 -35.99
C GLU A 290 -35.72 -0.09 -35.27
N ILE A 291 -34.62 0.29 -35.94
CA ILE A 291 -33.73 1.39 -35.54
C ILE A 291 -34.35 2.74 -35.94
N ASN A 292 -34.64 3.57 -34.94
CA ASN A 292 -35.01 4.97 -35.09
C ASN A 292 -33.87 5.81 -35.71
N SER A 293 -34.26 6.74 -36.58
CA SER A 293 -33.45 7.42 -37.60
C SER A 293 -32.51 8.54 -37.13
N PHE A 294 -32.01 8.53 -35.89
CA PHE A 294 -31.27 9.69 -35.35
C PHE A 294 -29.73 9.55 -35.21
N ASP A 295 -29.15 8.34 -35.28
CA ASP A 295 -27.70 8.16 -35.09
C ASP A 295 -26.87 8.06 -36.40
N LYS A 296 -27.52 8.09 -37.56
CA LYS A 296 -26.83 7.99 -38.86
C LYS A 296 -26.06 9.26 -39.26
N LYS A 297 -26.25 10.38 -38.55
CA LYS A 297 -25.68 11.70 -38.92
C LYS A 297 -24.37 12.06 -38.21
N ILE A 298 -23.90 11.26 -37.25
CA ILE A 298 -22.65 11.53 -36.52
C ILE A 298 -21.47 10.69 -37.07
N LEU A 299 -21.74 9.63 -37.84
CA LEU A 299 -20.70 8.73 -38.36
C LEU A 299 -20.15 9.09 -39.76
N GLU A 300 -20.80 9.98 -40.51
CA GLU A 300 -20.37 10.33 -41.89
C GLU A 300 -19.31 11.45 -41.96
N THR A 301 -19.05 12.20 -40.87
CA THR A 301 -18.13 13.35 -40.91
C THR A 301 -16.67 13.05 -40.55
N ARG A 302 -16.24 11.78 -40.51
CA ARG A 302 -14.85 11.40 -40.18
C ARG A 302 -14.17 10.43 -41.16
N LYS A 303 -14.70 10.26 -42.37
CA LYS A 303 -14.06 9.46 -43.43
C LYS A 303 -13.93 10.24 -44.74
N SER A 304 -13.03 11.22 -44.79
CA SER A 304 -12.48 11.73 -46.05
C SER A 304 -11.21 12.56 -45.85
N VAL A 305 -10.09 11.89 -45.58
CA VAL A 305 -8.77 12.40 -46.01
C VAL A 305 -7.99 11.21 -46.59
N PRO A 306 -7.87 11.09 -47.93
CA PRO A 306 -7.01 10.09 -48.56
C PRO A 306 -5.53 10.52 -48.51
N MET A 307 -4.68 9.59 -48.06
CA MET A 307 -3.24 9.58 -48.34
C MET A 307 -3.04 9.12 -49.80
N ASP A 308 -2.38 9.95 -50.60
CA ASP A 308 -1.22 9.60 -51.44
C ASP A 308 -1.07 10.57 -52.62
N LYS A 309 0.08 11.25 -52.67
CA LYS A 309 0.89 11.52 -53.87
C LYS A 309 2.22 12.15 -53.47
N ILE A 310 3.24 11.29 -53.37
CA ILE A 310 4.65 11.66 -53.46
C ILE A 310 4.98 11.75 -54.96
N SER A 311 5.40 12.92 -55.44
CA SER A 311 6.61 13.13 -56.27
C SER A 311 6.61 14.53 -56.91
N ASP A 312 7.81 15.11 -56.92
CA ASP A 312 8.30 16.18 -57.79
C ASP A 312 7.87 17.63 -57.54
N MET A 313 8.72 18.34 -56.77
CA MET A 313 9.52 19.46 -57.31
C MET A 313 10.54 19.94 -56.27
N ASN A 314 11.80 19.57 -56.49
CA ASN A 314 12.95 20.34 -56.02
C ASN A 314 12.92 21.70 -56.74
N ASP A 315 12.89 22.81 -56.01
CA ASP A 315 13.91 23.86 -56.14
C ASP A 315 13.69 25.03 -55.17
N LYS A 316 14.82 25.43 -54.58
CA LYS A 316 15.23 26.80 -54.20
C LYS A 316 14.85 27.39 -52.82
N ASP A 317 15.95 27.53 -52.08
CA ASP A 317 16.37 28.71 -51.29
C ASP A 317 15.56 29.02 -50.01
N GLY A 318 16.08 28.92 -48.77
CA GLY A 318 17.45 28.95 -48.29
C GLY A 318 17.89 30.36 -47.91
N TYR A 319 17.46 30.90 -46.76
CA TYR A 319 18.16 32.06 -46.16
C TYR A 319 18.24 32.02 -44.63
N LYS A 320 19.50 32.10 -44.17
CA LYS A 320 20.01 32.25 -42.81
C LYS A 320 19.78 33.67 -42.29
N LEU A 321 19.62 33.78 -40.97
CA LEU A 321 19.86 35.00 -40.19
C LEU A 321 21.35 35.38 -40.22
N SER A 322 21.65 36.66 -40.44
CA SER A 322 22.82 37.32 -39.86
C SER A 322 22.73 38.85 -39.91
N THR A 323 22.84 39.46 -38.72
CA THR A 323 23.65 40.64 -38.35
C THR A 323 23.32 42.06 -38.86
N VAL A 324 23.17 42.94 -37.84
CA VAL A 324 23.95 44.19 -37.61
C VAL A 324 23.52 45.47 -38.35
N THR A 325 22.83 46.32 -37.56
CA THR A 325 23.28 47.66 -37.16
C THR A 325 23.12 48.87 -38.12
N GLN A 326 22.56 49.92 -37.51
CA GLN A 326 22.80 51.36 -37.66
C GLN A 326 21.89 52.27 -38.51
N TYR A 327 21.35 53.24 -37.76
CA TYR A 327 21.27 54.69 -37.97
C TYR A 327 20.20 55.35 -38.87
N LYS A 328 19.66 56.41 -38.23
CA LYS A 328 19.05 57.66 -38.73
C LYS A 328 17.62 57.55 -39.26
N LYS A 329 16.78 58.59 -39.21
CA LYS A 329 16.56 59.86 -38.47
C LYS A 329 15.37 60.49 -39.23
N TYR A 330 14.82 61.59 -38.70
CA TYR A 330 13.82 62.48 -39.32
C TYR A 330 12.37 62.01 -39.14
N ALA A 331 11.44 62.80 -38.62
CA ALA A 331 11.46 64.20 -38.15
C ALA A 331 10.36 64.37 -37.08
#